data_AF-A0A0G0KN25-F1
#
_entry.id   AF-A0A0G0KN25-F1
#
_cell.length_a   1.000
_cell.length_b   1.000
_cell.length_c   1.000
_cell.angle_alpha   90.00
_cell.angle_beta   90.00
_cell.angle_gamma   90.00
#
_symmetry.space_group_name_H-M   'P 1'
#
loop_
_entity.id
_entity.type
_entity.pdbx_description
1 polymer ?
#
loop_
_entity_poly.entity_id
_entity_poly.type
_entity_poly.pdbx_seq_one_letter_code
_entity_poly.pdbx_strand_id
1 'polypeptide(L)'
;MGCQQRAHLAGCVGFKIGIESGNPEILRKIRKPATIETILKSCKLINGYPEMFVAGNYIIGFFGEEPFWQMLDTFRLSCRTNLDWSSISVFQFTSTETAIKESLNKKDLGDTAV
;
A
#
# COMPACT_ATOMS: atom_id res chain seq x y z
N MET A 1 22.03 13.35 -1.37
CA MET A 1 21.18 13.30 -2.59
C MET A 1 20.11 12.23 -2.39
N GLY A 2 18.83 12.60 -2.43
CA GLY A 2 17.69 11.68 -2.20
C GLY A 2 17.39 10.75 -3.39
N CYS A 3 16.56 9.73 -3.21
CA CYS A 3 16.13 8.85 -4.31
C CYS A 3 15.21 9.58 -5.31
N GLN A 4 14.39 10.51 -4.84
CA GLN A 4 13.47 11.31 -5.67
C GLN A 4 14.24 12.18 -6.67
N GLN A 5 15.28 12.87 -6.18
CA GLN A 5 16.14 13.72 -7.02
C GLN A 5 16.86 12.90 -8.10
N ARG A 6 17.31 11.68 -7.77
CA ARG A 6 17.94 10.79 -8.74
C ARG A 6 16.95 10.30 -9.80
N ALA A 7 15.71 9.98 -9.40
CA ALA A 7 14.66 9.62 -10.35
C ALA A 7 14.36 10.77 -11.32
N HIS A 8 14.22 11.99 -10.81
CA HIS A 8 14.05 13.20 -11.62
C HIS A 8 15.21 13.39 -12.62
N LEU A 9 16.46 13.36 -12.15
CA LEU A 9 17.65 13.52 -13.01
C LEU A 9 17.81 12.41 -14.05
N ALA A 10 17.27 11.22 -13.78
CA ALA A 10 17.25 10.10 -14.72
C ALA A 10 16.17 10.23 -15.80
N GLY A 11 15.34 11.29 -15.78
CA GLY A 11 14.21 11.47 -16.69
C GLY A 11 13.02 10.56 -16.37
N CYS A 12 12.89 10.10 -15.13
CA CYS A 12 11.72 9.34 -14.70
C CYS A 12 10.47 10.22 -14.79
N VAL A 13 9.48 9.79 -15.56
CA VAL A 13 8.21 10.52 -15.75
C VAL A 13 7.16 10.19 -14.68
N GLY A 14 7.36 9.11 -13.92
CA GLY A 14 6.43 8.70 -12.89
C GLY A 14 6.66 7.29 -12.35
N PHE A 15 6.10 7.00 -11.17
CA PHE A 15 6.20 5.70 -10.52
C PHE A 15 5.03 5.45 -9.56
N LYS A 16 4.86 4.18 -9.15
CA LYS A 16 3.87 3.80 -8.13
C LYS A 16 4.56 3.42 -6.82
N ILE A 17 3.98 3.81 -5.70
CA ILE A 17 4.45 3.45 -4.36
C ILE A 17 3.50 2.42 -3.76
N GLY A 18 4.04 1.29 -3.31
CA GLY A 18 3.32 0.39 -2.41
C GLY A 18 3.21 1.01 -1.03
N ILE A 19 2.02 1.54 -0.70
CA ILE A 19 1.65 2.05 0.63
C ILE A 19 0.87 0.98 1.40
N GLU A 20 0.09 0.16 0.67
CA GLU A 20 -0.66 -1.00 1.14
C GLU A 20 -1.76 -0.69 2.14
N SER A 21 -1.46 -0.22 3.36
CA SER A 21 -2.48 0.05 4.39
C SER A 21 -2.21 1.38 5.12
N GLY A 22 -3.29 2.04 5.53
CA GLY A 22 -3.24 3.19 6.44
C GLY A 22 -3.36 2.81 7.90
N ASN A 23 -3.49 1.52 8.23
CA ASN A 23 -3.60 1.06 9.59
C ASN A 23 -2.27 0.47 10.11
N PRO A 24 -1.71 0.96 11.24
CA PRO A 24 -0.43 0.47 11.77
C PRO A 24 -0.43 -1.02 12.16
N GLU A 25 -1.56 -1.57 12.60
CA GLU A 25 -1.66 -2.97 12.98
C GLU A 25 -1.57 -3.87 11.76
N ILE A 26 -2.27 -3.51 10.68
CA ILE A 26 -2.20 -4.21 9.39
C ILE A 26 -0.79 -4.11 8.80
N LEU A 27 -0.18 -2.92 8.79
CA LEU A 27 1.20 -2.74 8.30
C LEU A 27 2.20 -3.65 9.04
N ARG A 28 2.06 -3.76 10.37
CA ARG A 28 2.86 -4.68 11.18
C ARG A 28 2.56 -6.14 10.81
N LYS A 29 1.29 -6.51 10.64
CA LYS A 29 0.86 -7.87 10.29
C LYS A 29 1.44 -8.32 8.94
N ILE A 30 1.43 -7.44 7.93
CA ILE A 30 2.04 -7.71 6.61
C ILE A 30 3.56 -7.51 6.57
N ARG A 31 4.20 -7.22 7.72
CA ARG A 31 5.65 -6.99 7.87
C ARG A 31 6.19 -5.85 6.99
N LYS A 32 5.37 -4.82 6.73
CA LYS A 32 5.82 -3.62 6.02
C LYS A 32 6.76 -2.83 6.94
N PRO A 33 8.00 -2.50 6.51
CA PRO A 33 8.95 -1.76 7.34
C PRO A 33 8.63 -0.25 7.48
N ALA A 34 7.48 0.20 6.97
CA ALA A 34 7.09 1.60 6.94
C ALA A 34 6.05 1.91 8.02
N THR A 35 6.11 3.13 8.55
CA THR A 35 5.07 3.72 9.41
C THR A 35 4.29 4.79 8.65
N ILE A 36 3.08 5.11 9.12
CA ILE A 36 2.25 6.19 8.56
C ILE A 36 3.02 7.51 8.48
N GLU A 37 3.83 7.80 9.49
CA GLU A 37 4.67 9.00 9.50
C GLU A 37 5.75 8.97 8.41
N THR A 38 6.44 7.84 8.24
CA THR A 38 7.47 7.71 7.20
C THR A 38 6.87 7.77 5.79
N ILE A 39 5.66 7.25 5.59
CA ILE A 39 4.92 7.34 4.33
C ILE A 39 4.61 8.81 4.03
N LEU A 40 3.99 9.53 4.97
CA LEU A 40 3.64 10.95 4.78
C LEU A 40 4.87 11.84 4.54
N LYS A 41 5.97 11.58 5.26
CA LYS A 41 7.25 12.27 5.02
C LYS A 41 7.77 12.02 3.61
N SER A 42 7.68 10.78 3.13
CA SER A 42 8.13 10.40 1.78
C SER A 42 7.25 11.04 0.70
N CYS A 43 5.92 11.02 0.86
CA CYS A 43 4.99 11.69 -0.05
C CYS A 43 5.25 13.20 -0.12
N LYS A 44 5.51 13.85 1.03
CA LYS A 44 5.85 15.28 1.05
C LYS A 44 7.11 15.61 0.24
N LEU A 45 8.14 14.75 0.28
CA LEU A 45 9.35 14.92 -0.52
C LEU A 45 9.09 14.74 -2.02
N ILE A 46 8.23 13.78 -2.36
CA ILE A 46 7.87 13.47 -3.75
C ILE A 46 7.05 14.61 -4.36
N ASN A 47 6.10 15.17 -3.61
CA ASN A 47 5.27 16.30 -4.05
C ASN A 47 6.09 17.58 -4.34
N GLY A 48 7.38 17.60 -3.99
CA GLY A 48 8.32 18.65 -4.42
C GLY A 48 8.74 18.58 -5.89
N TYR A 49 8.33 17.54 -6.62
CA TYR A 49 8.64 17.30 -8.03
C TYR A 49 7.34 17.10 -8.84
N PRO A 50 6.56 18.18 -9.07
CA PRO A 50 5.23 18.10 -9.68
C PRO A 50 5.21 17.59 -11.13
N GLU A 51 6.35 17.53 -11.79
CA GLU A 51 6.52 16.97 -13.14
C GLU A 51 6.52 15.43 -13.18
N MET A 52 6.67 14.76 -12.03
CA MET A 52 6.60 13.30 -11.95
C MET A 52 5.20 12.86 -11.54
N PHE A 53 4.56 12.01 -12.34
CA PHE A 53 3.29 11.39 -11.97
C PHE A 53 3.50 10.28 -10.94
N VAL A 54 2.95 10.41 -9.74
CA VAL A 54 3.09 9.43 -8.68
C VAL A 54 1.76 8.92 -8.17
N ALA A 55 1.63 7.58 -8.13
CA ALA A 55 0.43 6.93 -7.61
C ALA A 55 0.72 6.11 -6.36
N GLY A 56 -0.19 6.16 -5.38
CA GLY A 56 -0.21 5.25 -4.24
C GLY A 56 -1.00 3.99 -4.56
N ASN A 57 -0.43 2.82 -4.26
CA ASN A 57 -1.12 1.54 -4.29
C ASN A 57 -1.51 1.16 -2.85
N TYR A 58 -2.80 0.91 -2.67
CA TYR A 58 -3.43 0.53 -1.41
C TYR A 58 -4.16 -0.79 -1.59
N ILE A 59 -4.24 -1.58 -0.51
CA ILE A 59 -4.91 -2.85 -0.44
C ILE A 59 -5.85 -2.80 0.77
N ILE A 60 -7.09 -3.23 0.59
CA ILE A 60 -8.11 -3.31 1.64
C ILE A 60 -8.70 -4.72 1.71
N GLY A 61 -9.29 -5.07 2.85
CA GLY A 61 -9.86 -6.39 3.09
C GLY A 61 -8.80 -7.44 3.40
N PHE A 62 -7.66 -7.04 3.99
CA PHE A 62 -6.56 -7.95 4.29
C PHE A 62 -7.04 -9.16 5.09
N PHE A 63 -6.65 -10.36 4.62
CA PHE A 63 -6.87 -11.63 5.29
C PHE A 63 -8.33 -12.00 5.58
N GLY A 64 -9.30 -11.31 4.97
CA GLY A 64 -10.73 -11.55 5.19
C GLY A 64 -11.25 -11.13 6.58
N GLU A 65 -10.38 -10.63 7.46
CA GLU A 65 -10.70 -10.20 8.82
C GLU A 65 -10.49 -8.70 9.04
N GLU A 66 -9.88 -7.98 8.08
CA GLU A 66 -9.69 -6.53 8.20
C GLU A 66 -11.05 -5.84 8.33
N PRO A 67 -11.31 -5.19 9.47
CA PRO A 67 -12.59 -4.58 9.72
C PRO A 67 -12.74 -3.24 8.98
N PHE A 68 -13.99 -2.82 8.78
CA PHE A 68 -14.32 -1.63 8.00
C PHE A 68 -13.62 -0.34 8.45
N TRP A 69 -13.44 -0.13 9.75
CA TRP A 69 -12.77 1.08 10.23
C TRP A 69 -11.27 1.11 9.89
N GLN A 70 -10.60 -0.04 9.83
CA GLN A 70 -9.21 -0.13 9.39
C GLN A 70 -9.09 0.14 7.89
N MET A 71 -10.05 -0.34 7.09
CA MET A 71 -10.14 0.02 5.67
C MET A 71 -10.35 1.54 5.50
N LEU A 72 -11.15 2.17 6.37
CA LEU A 72 -11.35 3.61 6.37
C LEU A 72 -10.08 4.39 6.76
N ASP A 73 -9.22 3.84 7.62
CA ASP A 73 -7.90 4.44 7.91
C ASP A 73 -7.03 4.48 6.65
N THR A 74 -7.05 3.42 5.84
CA THR A 74 -6.38 3.36 4.53
C THR A 74 -6.91 4.41 3.56
N PHE A 75 -8.25 4.55 3.46
CA PHE A 75 -8.86 5.60 2.64
C PHE A 75 -8.50 7.00 3.13
N ARG A 76 -8.53 7.26 4.44
CA ARG A 76 -8.14 8.56 5.00
C ARG A 76 -6.67 8.86 4.75
N LEU A 77 -5.80 7.86 4.84
CA LEU A 77 -4.38 8.04 4.49
C LEU A 77 -4.24 8.42 3.01
N SER A 78 -4.96 7.77 2.11
CA SER A 78 -4.84 8.06 0.67
C SER A 78 -5.21 9.49 0.31
N CYS A 79 -6.20 10.07 0.99
CA CYS A 79 -6.50 11.50 0.85
C CYS A 79 -5.38 12.41 1.39
N ARG A 80 -4.67 11.97 2.44
CA ARG A 80 -3.61 12.76 3.12
C ARG A 80 -2.27 12.73 2.39
N THR A 81 -1.99 11.70 1.59
CA THR A 81 -0.71 11.60 0.88
C THR A 81 -0.59 12.62 -0.25
N ASN A 82 -1.72 13.10 -0.78
CA ASN A 82 -1.78 14.09 -1.85
C ASN A 82 -0.89 13.71 -3.06
N LEU A 83 -0.97 12.44 -3.46
CA LEU A 83 -0.37 11.92 -4.69
C LEU A 83 -1.36 12.10 -5.85
N ASP A 84 -0.88 12.04 -7.09
CA ASP A 84 -1.71 12.26 -8.29
C ASP A 84 -2.81 11.21 -8.46
N TRP A 85 -2.56 9.99 -7.95
CA TRP A 85 -3.53 8.91 -8.02
C TRP A 85 -3.49 8.00 -6.81
N SER A 86 -4.66 7.46 -6.45
CA SER A 86 -4.80 6.43 -5.41
C SER A 86 -5.48 5.20 -5.98
N SER A 87 -4.70 4.14 -6.19
CA SER A 87 -5.18 2.85 -6.66
C SER A 87 -5.50 1.97 -5.47
N ILE A 88 -6.77 1.65 -5.25
CA ILE A 88 -7.23 0.80 -4.15
C ILE A 88 -7.65 -0.54 -4.74
N SER A 89 -7.02 -1.62 -4.27
CA SER A 89 -7.35 -2.99 -4.65
C SER A 89 -7.90 -3.76 -3.46
N VAL A 90 -8.77 -4.73 -3.70
CA VAL A 90 -9.23 -5.67 -2.67
C VAL A 90 -8.23 -6.82 -2.59
N PHE A 91 -7.86 -7.21 -1.37
CA PHE A 91 -6.98 -8.35 -1.13
C PHE A 91 -7.56 -9.62 -1.76
N GLN A 92 -6.74 -10.35 -2.50
CA GLN A 92 -7.11 -11.62 -3.12
C GLN A 92 -6.04 -12.66 -2.85
N PHE A 93 -6.48 -13.90 -2.67
CA PHE A 93 -5.59 -15.04 -2.62
C PHE A 93 -5.14 -15.38 -4.04
N THR A 94 -3.84 -15.34 -4.27
CA THR A 94 -3.26 -15.61 -5.59
C THR A 94 -2.73 -17.03 -5.73
N SER A 95 -2.37 -17.69 -4.62
CA SER A 95 -2.01 -19.12 -4.62
C SER A 95 -2.11 -19.74 -3.22
N THR A 96 -2.35 -21.05 -3.18
CA THR A 96 -2.35 -21.85 -1.95
C THR A 96 -1.00 -21.77 -1.23
N GLU A 97 0.10 -21.72 -1.98
CA GLU A 97 1.47 -21.60 -1.44
C GLU A 97 1.67 -20.27 -0.71
N THR A 98 1.15 -19.18 -1.26
CA THR A 98 1.20 -17.86 -0.62
C THR A 98 0.35 -17.83 0.65
N ALA A 99 -0.82 -18.47 0.62
CA ALA A 99 -1.70 -18.57 1.78
C ALA A 99 -1.07 -19.37 2.94
N ILE A 100 -0.38 -20.47 2.63
CA ILE A 100 0.36 -21.28 3.62
C ILE A 100 1.52 -20.46 4.21
N LYS A 101 2.28 -19.75 3.37
CA LYS A 101 3.43 -18.94 3.80
C LYS A 101 3.05 -17.79 4.74
N GLU A 102 1.89 -17.18 4.53
CA GLU A 102 1.36 -16.13 5.39
C GLU A 102 0.58 -16.67 6.62
N SER A 103 0.64 -17.98 6.87
CA SER A 103 0.04 -18.66 8.05
C SER A 103 -1.46 -18.39 8.21
N LEU A 104 -2.18 -18.32 7.09
CA LEU A 104 -3.62 -18.04 7.07
C LEU A 104 -4.40 -19.35 7.29
N ASN A 105 -5.48 -19.30 8.05
CA ASN A 105 -6.25 -20.49 8.38
C ASN A 105 -6.99 -20.99 7.15
N LYS A 106 -7.20 -22.31 7.03
CA LYS A 106 -7.99 -22.91 5.94
C LYS A 106 -9.41 -22.34 5.80
N LYS A 107 -9.96 -21.68 6.83
CA LYS A 107 -11.26 -21.00 6.79
C LYS A 107 -11.23 -19.66 6.03
N ASP A 108 -10.04 -19.08 5.85
CA ASP A 108 -9.83 -17.78 5.18
C ASP A 108 -9.61 -17.97 3.67
N LEU A 109 -9.24 -19.18 3.24
CA LEU A 109 -9.31 -19.60 1.84
C LEU A 109 -10.79 -19.84 1.52
N GLY A 110 -11.50 -18.79 1.09
CA GLY A 110 -12.85 -18.96 0.54
C GLY A 110 -12.88 -20.06 -0.54
N ASP A 111 -14.06 -20.64 -0.78
CA ASP A 111 -14.34 -21.80 -1.66
C ASP A 111 -13.94 -21.63 -3.16
N THR A 112 -13.10 -20.66 -3.50
CA THR A 112 -12.62 -20.38 -4.85
C THR A 112 -11.30 -21.06 -5.22
N ALA A 113 -10.86 -22.06 -4.46
CA ALA A 113 -9.83 -23.00 -4.93
C ALA A 113 -10.48 -24.14 -5.74
N VAL A 114 -10.91 -23.83 -6.97
CA VAL A 114 -11.13 -24.83 -8.04
C VAL A 114 -10.03 -24.66 -9.07
#